data_AF-A0A0C9WW82-F1
#
_entry.id   AF-A0A0C9WW82-F1
#
_cell.length_a   1.000
_cell.length_b   1.000
_cell.length_c   1.000
_cell.angle_alpha   90.00
_cell.angle_beta   90.00
_cell.angle_gamma   90.00
#
_symmetry.space_group_name_H-M   'P 1'
#
loop_
_entity.id
_entity.type
_entity.pdbx_description
1 polymer ?
#
loop_
_entity_poly.entity_id
_entity_poly.type
_entity_poly.pdbx_seq_one_letter_code
_entity_poly.pdbx_strand_id
1 'polypeptide(L)'
;IRAIPEVKANGRKAGVAAVFDTALVVENATDYQQAGGIAGLRAAQVRTIFTLPPQFGSYPHPLAYIEWFTPLGQPEARTGMHVVSRSTRHSR
;
A
#
# COMPACT_ATOMS: atom_id res chain seq x y z
N ILE A 1 -22.76 -2.85 -48.73
CA ILE A 1 -22.15 -3.64 -47.65
C ILE A 1 -20.65 -3.35 -47.67
N ARG A 2 -20.06 -2.82 -46.58
CA ARG A 2 -18.63 -2.46 -46.51
C ARG A 2 -17.92 -3.44 -45.58
N ALA A 3 -16.91 -4.15 -46.08
CA ALA A 3 -16.09 -5.04 -45.26
C ALA A 3 -15.03 -4.23 -44.49
N ILE A 4 -14.80 -4.60 -43.22
CA ILE A 4 -13.74 -4.05 -42.37
C ILE A 4 -12.63 -5.11 -42.31
N PRO A 5 -11.35 -4.73 -42.48
CA PRO A 5 -10.25 -5.68 -42.44
C PRO A 5 -10.06 -6.27 -41.03
N GLU A 6 -9.60 -7.51 -40.99
CA GLU A 6 -9.29 -8.24 -39.76
C GLU A 6 -8.11 -7.58 -39.02
N VAL A 7 -8.36 -7.14 -37.78
CA VAL A 7 -7.32 -6.61 -36.90
C VAL A 7 -6.73 -7.77 -36.11
N LYS A 8 -5.45 -8.05 -36.31
CA LYS A 8 -4.74 -9.09 -35.55
C LYS A 8 -4.81 -8.81 -34.05
N ALA A 9 -5.12 -9.84 -33.27
CA ALA A 9 -5.12 -9.76 -31.82
C ALA A 9 -3.72 -9.39 -31.30
N ASN A 10 -3.66 -8.39 -30.42
CA ASN A 10 -2.41 -8.01 -29.77
C ASN A 10 -2.01 -9.13 -28.80
N GLY A 11 -0.81 -9.69 -28.93
CA GLY A 11 -0.32 -10.79 -28.08
C GLY A 11 -0.28 -10.41 -26.60
N ARG A 12 -0.09 -11.40 -25.71
CA ARG A 12 0.09 -11.13 -24.28
C ARG A 12 1.33 -10.25 -24.06
N LYS A 13 1.17 -9.15 -23.33
CA LYS A 13 2.29 -8.35 -22.84
C LYS A 13 3.15 -9.21 -21.90
N ALA A 14 4.48 -9.07 -22.01
CA ALA A 14 5.40 -9.71 -21.08
C ALA A 14 5.08 -9.26 -19.64
N GLY A 15 5.17 -10.18 -18.68
CA GLY A 15 4.94 -9.87 -17.27
C GLY A 15 6.00 -8.89 -16.77
N VAL A 16 5.56 -7.74 -16.25
CA VAL A 16 6.42 -6.77 -15.57
C VAL A 16 6.29 -7.02 -14.06
N ALA A 17 7.42 -6.97 -13.34
CA ALA A 17 7.41 -7.06 -11.89
C ALA A 17 6.55 -5.94 -11.31
N ALA A 18 5.65 -6.28 -10.39
CA ALA A 18 4.83 -5.28 -9.72
C ALA A 18 5.75 -4.42 -8.83
N VAL A 19 5.89 -3.14 -9.19
CA VAL A 19 6.52 -2.14 -8.33
C VAL A 19 5.45 -1.63 -7.37
N PHE A 20 5.79 -1.56 -6.10
CA PHE A 20 4.88 -1.14 -5.06
C PHE A 20 5.51 -0.05 -4.21
N ASP A 21 4.79 1.06 -4.05
CA ASP A 21 5.20 2.13 -3.15
C ASP A 21 4.87 1.72 -1.71
N THR A 22 5.88 1.72 -0.84
CA THR A 22 5.74 1.36 0.59
C THR A 22 6.06 2.58 1.45
N ALA A 23 5.23 2.81 2.47
CA ALA A 23 5.40 3.91 3.41
C ALA A 23 5.44 3.39 4.86
N LEU A 24 6.17 4.08 5.72
CA LEU A 24 6.05 3.96 7.17
C LEU A 24 5.07 5.03 7.65
N VAL A 25 3.98 4.59 8.27
CA VAL A 25 2.91 5.47 8.75
C VAL A 25 2.90 5.45 10.27
N VAL A 26 2.75 6.62 10.88
CA VAL A 26 2.56 6.74 12.32
C VAL A 26 1.19 6.16 12.68
N GLU A 27 1.18 5.02 13.36
CA GLU A 27 -0.03 4.36 13.87
C GLU A 27 -0.25 4.73 15.33
N ASN A 28 0.82 4.76 16.14
CA ASN A 28 0.78 5.27 17.51
C ASN A 28 1.70 6.49 17.65
N ALA A 29 1.09 7.67 17.72
CA ALA A 29 1.80 8.93 17.85
C ALA A 29 2.53 9.06 19.19
N THR A 30 2.00 8.51 20.28
CA THR A 30 2.64 8.59 21.61
C THR A 30 3.94 7.82 21.62
N ASP A 31 3.92 6.56 21.15
CA ASP A 31 5.12 5.72 21.09
C ASP A 31 6.18 6.33 20.15
N TYR A 32 5.73 6.86 19.01
CA TYR A 32 6.62 7.52 18.05
C TYR A 32 7.32 8.75 18.65
N GLN A 33 6.60 9.57 19.42
CA GLN A 33 7.17 10.76 20.04
C GLN A 33 8.07 10.43 21.25
N GLN A 34 7.75 9.38 22.02
CA GLN A 34 8.49 9.04 23.24
C GLN A 34 9.72 8.17 22.99
N ALA A 35 9.59 7.13 22.16
CA ALA A 35 10.67 6.18 21.91
C ALA A 35 11.47 6.52 20.64
N GLY A 36 10.84 7.20 19.67
CA GLY A 36 11.47 7.54 18.40
C GLY A 36 11.79 6.33 17.51
N GLY A 37 12.60 6.57 16.48
CA GLY A 37 12.97 5.54 15.51
C GLY A 37 11.75 4.95 14.79
N ILE A 38 11.57 3.64 14.92
CA ILE A 38 10.47 2.90 14.28
C ILE A 38 9.32 2.57 15.25
N ALA A 39 9.43 2.94 16.52
CA ALA A 39 8.38 2.74 17.49
C ALA A 39 7.14 3.55 17.08
N GLY A 40 5.95 2.96 17.20
CA GLY A 40 4.70 3.57 16.76
C GLY A 40 4.53 3.69 15.24
N LEU A 41 5.47 3.22 14.43
CA LEU A 41 5.35 3.17 12.97
C LEU A 41 4.84 1.80 12.50
N ARG A 42 4.08 1.81 11.41
CA ARG A 42 3.63 0.60 10.71
C ARG A 42 3.84 0.74 9.21
N ALA A 43 4.31 -0.35 8.59
CA ALA A 43 4.47 -0.40 7.15
C ALA A 43 3.12 -0.57 6.44
N ALA A 44 2.92 0.17 5.36
CA ALA A 44 1.77 0.06 4.48
C ALA A 44 2.20 0.14 3.00
N GLN A 45 1.51 -0.59 2.14
CA GLN A 45 1.60 -0.41 0.70
C GLN A 45 0.60 0.67 0.27
N VAL A 46 1.06 1.69 -0.45
CA VAL A 46 0.19 2.68 -1.09
C VAL A 46 -0.33 2.09 -2.39
N ARG A 47 -1.66 2.09 -2.56
CA ARG A 47 -2.34 1.60 -3.76
C ARG A 47 -2.77 2.73 -4.69
N THR A 48 -3.24 3.83 -4.11
CA THR A 48 -3.57 5.05 -4.86
C THR A 48 -3.61 6.25 -3.93
N ILE A 49 -3.25 7.42 -4.46
CA ILE A 49 -3.45 8.73 -3.82
C ILE A 49 -4.48 9.48 -4.66
N PHE A 50 -5.50 10.04 -4.04
CA PHE A 50 -6.62 10.64 -4.76
C PHE A 50 -7.29 11.76 -3.95
N THR A 51 -7.88 12.72 -4.67
CA THR A 51 -8.83 13.66 -4.07
C THR A 51 -10.21 13.03 -4.06
N LEU A 52 -10.90 13.09 -2.92
CA LEU A 52 -12.24 12.52 -2.82
C LEU A 52 -13.23 13.35 -3.64
N PRO A 53 -14.09 12.73 -4.48
CA PRO A 53 -15.13 13.46 -5.20
C PRO A 53 -16.06 14.20 -4.22
N PRO A 54 -16.50 15.44 -4.53
CA PRO A 54 -17.24 16.28 -3.59
C PRO A 54 -18.52 15.65 -3.02
N GLN A 55 -19.17 14.76 -3.79
CA GLN A 55 -20.38 14.05 -3.35
C GLN A 55 -20.14 13.08 -2.17
N PHE A 56 -18.89 12.71 -1.89
CA PHE A 56 -18.52 11.83 -0.77
C PHE A 56 -17.88 12.58 0.40
N GLY A 57 -17.82 13.92 0.33
CA GLY A 57 -17.20 14.78 1.34
C GLY A 57 -16.03 15.59 0.77
N SER A 58 -15.60 16.57 1.55
CA SER A 58 -14.46 17.43 1.20
C SER A 58 -13.38 17.29 2.26
N TYR A 59 -12.14 17.11 1.82
CA TYR A 59 -10.96 16.98 2.66
C TYR A 59 -9.93 18.03 2.23
N PRO A 60 -9.23 18.68 3.17
CA PRO A 60 -8.23 19.70 2.84
C PRO A 60 -6.96 19.11 2.19
N HIS A 61 -6.83 17.78 2.18
CA HIS A 61 -5.64 17.07 1.70
C HIS A 61 -6.05 15.84 0.86
N PRO A 62 -5.21 15.39 -0.09
CA PRO A 62 -5.41 14.13 -0.79
C PRO A 62 -5.47 12.95 0.20
N LEU A 63 -6.28 11.95 -0.13
CA LEU A 63 -6.40 10.70 0.61
C LEU A 63 -5.57 9.61 -0.04
N ALA A 64 -5.17 8.61 0.74
CA ALA A 64 -4.48 7.43 0.23
C ALA A 64 -5.27 6.17 0.56
N TYR A 65 -5.45 5.30 -0.44
CA TYR A 65 -5.86 3.92 -0.20
C TYR A 65 -4.60 3.10 0.03
N ILE A 66 -4.52 2.44 1.18
CA ILE A 66 -3.36 1.68 1.61
C ILE A 66 -3.76 0.28 2.04
N GLU A 67 -2.82 -0.65 1.91
CA GLU A 67 -2.92 -1.99 2.47
C GLU A 67 -1.86 -2.17 3.56
N TRP A 68 -2.31 -2.49 4.77
CA TRP A 68 -1.44 -2.63 5.92
C TRP A 68 -0.61 -3.91 5.87
N PHE A 69 0.66 -3.81 6.26
CA PHE A 69 1.43 -4.97 6.71
C PHE A 69 1.22 -5.21 8.20
N THR A 70 1.65 -6.35 8.73
CA THR A 70 1.62 -6.65 10.17
C THR A 70 2.46 -5.63 10.95
N PRO A 71 2.14 -5.34 12.23
CA PRO A 71 2.94 -4.46 13.07
C PRO A 71 4.42 -4.89 13.12
N LEU A 72 5.32 -3.91 13.29
CA LEU A 72 6.76 -4.15 13.43
C LEU A 72 7.03 -4.82 14.79
N GLY A 73 7.23 -6.14 14.78
CA GLY A 73 7.53 -6.95 15.96
C GLY A 73 9.01 -6.94 16.33
N GLN A 74 9.49 -7.98 17.01
CA GLN A 74 10.93 -8.13 17.27
C GLN A 74 11.70 -8.37 15.96
N PRO A 75 12.89 -7.76 15.77
CA PRO A 75 13.73 -8.03 14.61
C PRO A 75 14.16 -9.50 14.56
N GLU A 76 14.26 -10.07 13.35
CA GLU A 76 14.80 -11.41 13.14
C GLU A 76 16.28 -11.45 13.55
N ALA A 77 16.66 -12.39 14.41
CA ALA A 77 18.00 -12.46 15.00
C ALA A 77 19.16 -12.55 13.99
N ARG A 78 18.92 -13.11 12.79
CA ARG A 78 19.97 -13.28 11.79
C ARG A 78 20.25 -12.02 10.98
N THR A 79 19.20 -11.27 10.63
CA THR A 79 19.31 -10.10 9.74
C THR A 79 19.21 -8.78 10.49
N GLY A 80 18.68 -8.79 11.72
CA GLY A 80 18.31 -7.59 12.45
C GLY A 80 17.12 -6.85 11.83
N MET A 81 16.41 -7.46 10.87
CA MET A 81 15.31 -6.82 10.13
C MET A 81 13.95 -7.23 10.69
N HIS A 82 12.98 -6.33 10.62
CA HIS A 82 11.59 -6.66 10.92
C HIS A 82 10.97 -7.42 9.75
N VAL A 83 10.46 -8.61 10.03
CA VAL A 83 9.70 -9.40 9.05
C VAL A 83 8.23 -9.03 9.16
N VAL A 84 7.65 -8.62 8.03
CA VAL A 84 6.24 -8.24 7.94
C VAL A 84 5.51 -9.03 6.86
N SER A 85 4.22 -9.26 7.07
CA SER A 85 3.32 -9.90 6.10
C SER A 85 2.07 -9.04 5.88
N ARG A 86 1.27 -9.33 4.84
CA ARG A 86 0.02 -8.58 4.60
C ARG A 86 -0.95 -8.80 5.76
N SER A 87 -1.52 -7.73 6.29
CA SER A 87 -2.59 -7.84 7.27
C SER A 87 -3.88 -8.25 6.58
N THR A 88 -4.36 -9.44 6.90
CA THR A 88 -5.69 -9.88 6.48
C THR A 88 -6.71 -9.47 7.54
N ARG A 89 -7.83 -8.86 7.13
CA ARG A 89 -8.98 -8.70 8.02
C ARG A 89 -9.63 -10.08 8.21
N HIS A 90 -9.29 -10.76 9.29
CA HIS A 90 -10.10 -11.87 9.78
C HIS A 90 -11.09 -11.28 10.80
N SER A 91 -12.22 -10.76 10.33
CA SER A 91 -13.36 -10.58 11.23
C SER A 91 -13.97 -11.96 11.41
N ARG A 92 -13.91 -12.50 12.63
CA ARG A 92 -14.94 -13.45 13.05
C ARG A 92 -16.25 -12.71 13.29
#